data_AF-A0A836XEB7-F1
#
_entry.id   AF-A0A836XEB7-F1
#
_cell.length_a   1.000
_cell.length_b   1.000
_cell.length_c   1.000
_cell.angle_alpha   90.00
_cell.angle_beta   90.00
_cell.angle_gamma   90.00
#
_symmetry.space_group_name_H-M   'P 1'
#
loop_
_entity.id
_entity.type
_entity.pdbx_description
1 polymer ?
#
loop_
_entity_poly.entity_id
_entity_poly.type
_entity_poly.pdbx_seq_one_letter_code
_entity_poly.pdbx_strand_id
1 'polypeptide(L)'
;MDREGEGAWTQRWRTTTGFNVHVWVRTDSVSGRGASLALRWILYNQPERRPLLCSASLQGTTDWTRLTAQILGPAPADVSAVEIVLRLDGIGTVWFDDIDVEVLAS
;
A
#
# COMPACT_ATOMS: atom_id res chain seq x y z
N MET A 1 23.36 -1.31 -5.52
CA MET A 1 22.20 -1.55 -6.38
C MET A 1 21.26 -0.42 -6.10
N ASP A 2 21.19 0.56 -7.00
CA ASP A 2 20.12 1.56 -6.96
C ASP A 2 18.81 0.80 -7.09
N ARG A 3 18.01 0.85 -6.03
CA ARG A 3 16.67 0.25 -5.98
C ARG A 3 15.59 1.31 -6.29
N GLU A 4 16.03 2.47 -6.76
CA GLU A 4 15.17 3.59 -7.11
C GLU A 4 14.80 3.47 -8.59
N GLY A 5 13.50 3.54 -8.87
CA GLY A 5 12.90 3.45 -10.20
C GLY A 5 11.46 3.96 -10.15
N GLU A 6 10.73 3.94 -11.27
CA GLU A 6 9.38 4.54 -11.36
C GLU A 6 8.34 3.99 -10.35
N GLY A 7 8.60 2.85 -9.71
CA GLY A 7 7.71 2.24 -8.71
C GLY A 7 8.32 1.99 -7.33
N ALA A 8 9.53 2.49 -7.05
CA ALA A 8 10.17 2.28 -5.76
C ALA A 8 11.17 3.39 -5.44
N TRP A 9 11.24 3.77 -4.16
CA TRP A 9 12.29 4.62 -3.62
C TRP A 9 12.92 3.94 -2.40
N THR A 10 14.07 4.45 -1.98
CA THR A 10 14.71 3.98 -0.75
C THR A 10 14.64 5.04 0.35
N GLN A 11 14.37 4.59 1.57
CA GLN A 11 14.44 5.43 2.77
C GLN A 11 15.13 4.64 3.87
N ARG A 12 15.88 5.31 4.74
CA ARG A 12 16.45 4.66 5.94
C ARG A 12 15.35 4.47 6.98
N TRP A 13 15.18 3.25 7.46
CA TRP A 13 14.24 2.90 8.53
C TRP A 13 14.88 1.87 9.48
N ARG A 14 14.32 1.74 10.69
CA ARG A 14 14.73 0.74 11.69
C ARG A 14 13.73 -0.40 11.68
N THR A 15 14.10 -1.57 12.19
CA THR A 15 13.15 -2.69 12.33
C THR A 15 11.93 -2.33 13.18
N THR A 16 12.01 -1.34 14.05
CA THR A 16 10.87 -0.85 14.86
C THR A 16 9.97 0.13 14.11
N THR A 17 10.43 0.67 12.97
CA THR A 17 9.70 1.68 12.21
C THR A 17 8.41 1.13 11.63
N GLY A 18 7.31 1.86 11.84
CA GLY A 18 6.05 1.68 11.13
C GLY A 18 5.86 2.71 10.03
N PHE A 19 4.85 2.52 9.19
CA PHE A 19 4.48 3.44 8.13
C PHE A 19 2.98 3.66 8.11
N ASN A 20 2.59 4.91 7.85
CA ASN A 20 1.22 5.32 7.57
C ASN A 20 1.19 5.83 6.13
N VAL A 21 0.39 5.18 5.28
CA VAL A 21 0.35 5.44 3.84
C VAL A 21 -1.02 5.93 3.46
N HIS A 22 -1.06 6.99 2.67
CA HIS A 22 -2.25 7.58 2.12
C HIS A 22 -2.21 7.58 0.60
N VAL A 23 -3.39 7.49 -0.03
CA VAL A 23 -3.55 7.66 -1.48
C VAL A 23 -4.93 8.21 -1.78
N TRP A 24 -5.04 9.08 -2.78
CA TRP A 24 -6.33 9.49 -3.32
C TRP A 24 -6.84 8.46 -4.31
N VAL A 25 -8.10 8.06 -4.19
CA VAL A 25 -8.72 7.03 -5.01
C VAL A 25 -10.02 7.54 -5.61
N ARG A 26 -10.18 7.40 -6.93
CA ARG A 26 -11.44 7.62 -7.63
C ARG A 26 -11.86 6.31 -8.28
N THR A 27 -13.15 6.00 -8.26
CA THR A 27 -13.69 4.81 -8.92
C THR A 27 -14.78 5.15 -9.91
N ASP A 28 -14.91 4.35 -10.97
CA ASP A 28 -16.04 4.38 -11.87
C ASP A 28 -16.56 2.95 -12.08
N SER A 29 -17.83 2.76 -11.72
CA SER A 29 -18.56 1.51 -11.93
C SER A 29 -17.86 0.28 -11.33
N VAL A 30 -17.18 0.46 -10.19
CA VAL A 30 -16.47 -0.62 -9.51
C VAL A 30 -17.45 -1.58 -8.84
N SER A 31 -17.23 -2.89 -9.01
CA SER A 31 -18.00 -3.93 -8.34
C SER A 31 -17.10 -5.06 -7.85
N GLY A 32 -17.64 -6.02 -7.08
CA GLY A 32 -16.86 -7.07 -6.43
C GLY A 32 -16.43 -6.67 -5.03
N ARG A 33 -15.17 -6.94 -4.66
CA ARG A 33 -14.63 -6.54 -3.34
C ARG A 33 -14.15 -5.09 -3.34
N GLY A 34 -13.89 -4.50 -4.50
CA GLY A 34 -13.68 -3.06 -4.67
C GLY A 34 -12.22 -2.63 -4.80
N ALA A 35 -12.00 -1.32 -4.80
CA ALA A 35 -10.70 -0.68 -4.84
C ALA A 35 -10.18 -0.38 -3.43
N SER A 36 -8.91 -0.69 -3.14
CA SER A 36 -8.30 -0.47 -1.82
C SER A 36 -6.81 -0.15 -1.90
N LEU A 37 -6.30 0.48 -0.84
CA LEU A 37 -4.89 0.56 -0.53
C LEU A 37 -4.54 -0.59 0.40
N ALA A 38 -3.42 -1.26 0.17
CA ALA A 38 -2.89 -2.24 1.12
C ALA A 38 -1.38 -2.15 1.28
N LEU A 39 -0.88 -2.62 2.43
CA LEU A 39 0.54 -2.67 2.75
C LEU A 39 0.97 -4.09 3.10
N ARG A 40 2.23 -4.41 2.84
CA ARG A 40 2.79 -5.71 3.20
C ARG A 40 4.29 -5.64 3.44
N TRP A 41 4.76 -6.35 4.47
CA TRP A 41 6.19 -6.64 4.61
C TRP A 41 6.64 -7.68 3.57
N ILE A 42 7.68 -7.37 2.82
CA ILE A 42 8.23 -8.27 1.79
C ILE A 42 9.74 -8.47 1.91
N LEU A 43 10.19 -9.58 1.35
CA LEU A 43 11.58 -9.80 0.99
C LEU A 43 11.65 -9.79 -0.54
N TYR A 44 12.52 -8.96 -1.11
CA TYR A 44 12.62 -8.84 -2.57
C TYR A 44 12.93 -10.19 -3.23
N ASN A 45 12.33 -10.40 -4.41
CA ASN A 45 12.50 -11.61 -5.23
C ASN A 45 12.13 -12.92 -4.50
N GLN A 46 11.24 -12.86 -3.51
CA GLN A 46 10.68 -14.01 -2.83
C GLN A 46 9.16 -14.03 -3.01
N PRO A 47 8.53 -15.22 -2.97
CA PRO A 47 7.08 -15.32 -2.93
C PRO A 47 6.50 -14.55 -1.75
N GLU A 48 5.25 -14.14 -1.93
CA GLU A 48 4.47 -13.45 -0.91
C GLU A 48 4.21 -14.37 0.28
N ARG A 49 4.71 -13.99 1.47
CA ARG A 49 4.58 -14.81 2.71
C ARG A 49 3.80 -14.14 3.82
N ARG A 50 3.45 -12.86 3.63
CA ARG A 50 2.85 -12.00 4.66
C ARG A 50 1.48 -11.51 4.21
N PRO A 51 0.51 -11.35 5.14
CA PRO A 51 -0.82 -10.88 4.79
C PRO A 51 -0.79 -9.42 4.32
N LEU A 52 -1.78 -9.05 3.53
CA LEU A 52 -2.07 -7.65 3.21
C LEU A 52 -2.76 -6.98 4.39
N LEU A 53 -2.31 -5.78 4.73
CA LEU A 53 -2.97 -4.87 5.67
C LEU A 53 -3.75 -3.85 4.83
N CYS A 54 -5.06 -4.05 4.70
CA CYS A 54 -5.90 -3.28 3.80
C CYS A 54 -6.58 -2.09 4.49
N SER A 55 -6.76 -1.00 3.73
CA SER A 55 -7.73 0.04 4.04
C SER A 55 -9.17 -0.47 3.87
N ALA A 56 -10.14 0.41 4.13
CA ALA A 56 -11.49 0.23 3.60
C ALA A 56 -11.45 0.12 2.06
N SER A 57 -12.45 -0.57 1.48
CA SER A 57 -12.58 -0.71 0.03
C SER A 57 -13.70 0.19 -0.52
N LEU A 58 -13.46 0.81 -1.68
CA LEU A 58 -14.43 1.60 -2.41
C LEU A 58 -15.12 0.76 -3.49
N GLN A 59 -16.42 0.95 -3.64
CA GLN A 59 -17.26 0.31 -4.66
C GLN A 59 -18.13 1.36 -5.34
N GLY A 60 -18.69 1.01 -6.49
CA GLY A 60 -19.49 1.90 -7.33
C GLY A 60 -18.65 2.99 -7.98
N THR A 61 -19.29 4.12 -8.25
CA THR A 61 -18.65 5.34 -8.72
C THR A 61 -18.49 6.30 -7.55
N THR A 62 -17.26 6.70 -7.26
CA THR A 62 -16.95 7.66 -6.21
C THR A 62 -16.06 8.76 -6.76
N ASP A 63 -16.23 9.98 -6.26
CA ASP A 63 -15.22 11.02 -6.42
C ASP A 63 -13.95 10.67 -5.63
N TRP A 64 -12.90 11.47 -5.84
CA TRP A 64 -11.62 11.36 -5.14
C TRP A 64 -11.84 11.26 -3.62
N THR A 65 -11.50 10.10 -3.08
CA THR A 65 -11.63 9.73 -1.68
C THR A 65 -10.26 9.29 -1.17
N ARG A 66 -9.80 9.87 -0.07
CA ARG A 66 -8.49 9.52 0.51
C ARG A 66 -8.62 8.23 1.32
N LEU A 67 -7.85 7.21 0.94
CA LEU A 67 -7.70 5.96 1.70
C LEU A 67 -6.40 5.97 2.49
N THR A 68 -6.41 5.24 3.61
CA THR A 68 -5.27 5.11 4.53
C THR A 68 -5.04 3.65 4.89
N ALA A 69 -3.80 3.21 4.89
CA ALA A 69 -3.36 1.93 5.42
C ALA A 69 -2.13 2.12 6.31
N GLN A 70 -2.03 1.32 7.37
CA GLN A 70 -0.91 1.37 8.30
C GLN A 70 -0.24 0.00 8.44
N ILE A 71 1.08 0.02 8.59
CA ILE A 71 1.88 -1.15 8.90
C ILE A 71 2.83 -0.79 10.05
N LEU A 72 2.66 -1.45 11.19
CA LEU A 72 3.43 -1.15 12.39
C LEU A 72 4.67 -2.04 12.49
N GLY A 73 5.71 -1.52 13.12
CA GLY A 73 6.82 -2.32 13.60
C GLY A 73 6.45 -3.15 14.85
N PRO A 74 7.31 -4.08 15.26
CA PRO A 74 8.56 -4.43 14.60
C PRO A 74 8.32 -5.23 13.30
N ALA A 75 9.10 -4.90 12.28
CA ALA A 75 9.15 -5.67 11.05
C ALA A 75 9.67 -7.10 11.33
N PRO A 76 9.15 -8.13 10.64
CA PRO A 76 9.66 -9.49 10.76
C PRO A 76 11.16 -9.58 10.40
N ALA A 77 11.89 -10.50 11.02
CA ALA A 77 13.36 -10.55 10.90
C ALA A 77 13.89 -10.78 9.48
N ASP A 78 13.07 -11.30 8.56
CA ASP A 78 13.45 -11.69 7.20
C ASP A 78 13.05 -10.68 6.12
N VAL A 79 12.49 -9.52 6.49
CA VAL A 79 11.94 -8.57 5.52
C VAL A 79 12.93 -7.46 5.20
N SER A 80 12.88 -6.98 3.96
CA SER A 80 13.78 -5.93 3.46
C SER A 80 13.05 -4.69 2.95
N ALA A 81 11.72 -4.74 2.83
CA ALA A 81 10.91 -3.65 2.34
C ALA A 81 9.44 -3.74 2.80
N VAL A 82 8.75 -2.60 2.68
CA VAL A 82 7.29 -2.53 2.64
C VAL A 82 6.89 -2.41 1.17
N GLU A 83 5.89 -3.18 0.78
CA GLU A 83 5.21 -3.06 -0.50
C GLU A 83 3.90 -2.30 -0.32
N ILE A 84 3.67 -1.30 -1.18
CA ILE A 84 2.41 -0.58 -1.30
C ILE A 84 1.63 -1.20 -2.45
N VAL A 85 0.44 -1.71 -2.16
CA VAL A 85 -0.41 -2.41 -3.12
C VAL A 85 -1.63 -1.55 -3.40
N LEU A 86 -1.69 -1.01 -4.62
CA LEU A 86 -2.86 -0.35 -5.17
C LEU A 86 -3.73 -1.41 -5.83
N ARG A 87 -4.89 -1.69 -5.24
CA ARG A 87 -5.63 -2.92 -5.53
C ARG A 87 -7.01 -2.62 -6.08
N LEU A 88 -7.35 -3.22 -7.22
CA LEU A 88 -8.73 -3.42 -7.65
C LEU A 88 -9.05 -4.90 -7.59
N ASP A 89 -10.10 -5.25 -6.84
CA ASP A 89 -10.57 -6.62 -6.70
C ASP A 89 -12.01 -6.74 -7.19
N GLY A 90 -12.14 -7.00 -8.47
CA GLY A 90 -13.40 -7.02 -9.20
C GLY A 90 -13.22 -6.38 -10.58
N ILE A 91 -14.25 -5.68 -11.03
CA ILE A 91 -14.27 -5.01 -12.35
C ILE A 91 -14.61 -3.53 -12.18
N GLY A 92 -14.40 -2.75 -13.24
CA GLY A 92 -14.60 -1.30 -13.28
C GLY A 92 -13.29 -0.56 -13.52
N THR A 93 -13.28 0.75 -13.28
CA THR A 93 -12.08 1.57 -13.41
C THR A 93 -11.73 2.22 -12.08
N VAL A 94 -10.44 2.21 -11.74
CA VAL A 94 -9.90 2.91 -10.58
C VAL A 94 -8.74 3.79 -11.02
N TRP A 95 -8.67 4.98 -10.42
CA TRP A 95 -7.51 5.85 -10.50
C TRP A 95 -6.95 6.06 -9.10
N PHE A 96 -5.64 6.07 -9.00
CA PHE A 96 -4.89 6.37 -7.78
C PHE A 96 -4.03 7.58 -8.06
N ASP A 97 -3.93 8.49 -7.09
CA ASP A 97 -3.08 9.67 -7.20
C ASP A 97 -2.52 10.08 -5.84
N ASP A 98 -1.48 10.91 -5.86
CA ASP A 98 -0.92 11.58 -4.67
C ASP A 98 -0.66 10.61 -3.50
N ILE A 99 0.19 9.60 -3.75
CA ILE A 99 0.65 8.69 -2.69
C ILE A 99 1.54 9.48 -1.72
N ASP A 100 1.17 9.43 -0.45
CA ASP A 100 1.92 10.04 0.65
C ASP A 100 2.31 8.98 1.67
N VAL A 101 3.56 8.99 2.10
CA VAL A 101 4.11 8.01 3.05
C VAL A 101 4.73 8.72 4.23
N GLU A 102 4.12 8.49 5.40
CA GLU A 102 4.61 8.97 6.67
C GLU A 102 5.33 7.84 7.41
N VAL A 103 6.55 8.14 7.88
CA VAL A 103 7.27 7.28 8.81
C VAL A 103 6.68 7.47 10.20
N LEU A 104 6.12 6.40 10.76
CA LEU A 104 5.69 6.37 12.15
C LEU A 104 6.92 6.15 13.01
N ALA A 105 7.33 7.18 13.76
CA ALA A 105 8.38 7.06 14.75
C ALA A 105 7.96 6.04 15.83
N SER A 106 8.86 5.10 16.11
CA SER A 106 8.79 4.16 17.23
C SER A 106 9.91 4.44 18.21
#